data_AF-A0A0C2YMH6-F1
#
_entry.id   AF-A0A0C2YMH6-F1
#
_cell.length_a   1.000
_cell.length_b   1.000
_cell.length_c   1.000
_cell.angle_alpha   90.00
_cell.angle_beta   90.00
_cell.angle_gamma   90.00
#
_symmetry.space_group_name_H-M   'P 1'
#
loop_
_entity.id
_entity.type
_entity.pdbx_description
1 polymer ?
#
loop_
_entity_poly.entity_id
_entity_poly.type
_entity_poly.pdbx_seq_one_letter_code
_entity_poly.pdbx_strand_id
1 'polypeptide(L)'
;RSEAIRKAITQYNIQAAALHPLWAPISWKDITQYTFLGEFDLLRHTQEDIRERLWVRPAIREATAKFFKFCRAKEEITRLNVE
;
A
#
# COMPACT_ATOMS: atom_id res chain seq x y z
N ARG A 1 15.28 -4.39 11.82
CA ARG A 1 14.35 -4.61 10.68
C ARG A 1 14.76 -3.80 9.44
N SER A 2 15.12 -2.51 9.59
CA SER A 2 15.44 -1.63 8.46
C SER A 2 16.64 -2.06 7.62
N GLU A 3 17.70 -2.59 8.25
CA GLU A 3 18.90 -3.05 7.53
C GLU A 3 18.65 -4.32 6.70
N ALA A 4 17.84 -5.25 7.22
CA ALA A 4 17.46 -6.47 6.49
C ALA A 4 16.67 -6.12 5.21
N ILE A 5 15.75 -5.16 5.29
CA ILE A 5 15.00 -4.68 4.12
C ILE A 5 15.94 -3.99 3.13
N ARG A 6 16.89 -3.16 3.60
CA ARG A 6 17.89 -2.53 2.71
C ARG A 6 18.71 -3.56 1.95
N LYS A 7 19.19 -4.60 2.65
CA LYS A 7 19.93 -5.72 2.02
C LYS A 7 19.09 -6.46 1.00
N ALA A 8 17.82 -6.72 1.30
CA ALA A 8 16.88 -7.36 0.37
C ALA A 8 16.64 -6.51 -0.89
N ILE A 9 16.49 -5.18 -0.77
CA ILE A 9 16.38 -4.28 -1.93
C ILE A 9 17.63 -4.37 -2.80
N THR A 10 18.82 -4.31 -2.20
CA THR A 10 20.08 -4.40 -2.94
C THR A 10 20.18 -5.72 -3.70
N GLN A 11 19.87 -6.84 -3.06
CA GLN A 11 19.87 -8.16 -3.68
C GLN A 11 18.86 -8.27 -4.83
N TYR A 12 17.64 -7.77 -4.62
CA TYR A 12 16.62 -7.71 -5.67
C TYR A 12 17.11 -6.91 -6.87
N ASN A 13 17.65 -5.70 -6.66
CA ASN A 13 18.09 -4.84 -7.75
C ASN A 13 19.26 -5.46 -8.56
N ILE A 14 20.17 -6.18 -7.90
CA ILE A 14 21.24 -6.93 -8.57
C ILE A 14 20.64 -8.03 -9.47
N GLN A 15 19.67 -8.79 -8.96
CA GLN A 15 19.05 -9.87 -9.72
C GLN A 15 18.16 -9.33 -10.86
N ALA A 16 17.39 -8.28 -10.60
CA ALA A 16 16.56 -7.60 -11.59
C ALA A 16 17.36 -7.11 -12.80
N ALA A 17 18.60 -6.65 -12.57
CA ALA A 17 19.52 -6.24 -13.61
C ALA A 17 20.10 -7.41 -14.43
N ALA A 18 20.07 -8.63 -13.90
CA ALA A 18 20.55 -9.84 -14.57
C ALA A 18 19.47 -10.57 -15.40
N LEU A 19 18.20 -10.16 -15.28
CA LEU A 19 17.08 -10.76 -16.01
C LEU A 19 16.95 -10.20 -17.44
N HIS A 20 16.41 -11.01 -18.35
CA HIS A 20 15.98 -10.60 -19.68
C HIS A 20 14.48 -10.86 -19.84
N PRO A 21 13.65 -9.81 -20.03
CA PRO A 21 14.00 -8.38 -20.08
C PRO A 21 14.43 -7.83 -18.71
N LEU A 22 15.20 -6.73 -18.73
CA LEU A 22 15.62 -6.01 -17.52
C LEU A 22 14.41 -5.55 -16.72
N TRP A 23 14.39 -5.84 -15.42
CA TRP A 23 13.31 -5.39 -14.53
C TRP A 23 13.68 -4.06 -13.85
N ALA A 24 12.67 -3.24 -13.57
CA ALA A 24 12.88 -1.94 -12.94
C ALA A 24 13.40 -2.07 -11.49
N PRO A 25 14.43 -1.30 -11.10
CA PRO A 25 14.94 -1.30 -9.74
C PRO A 25 13.94 -0.66 -8.78
N ILE A 26 13.92 -1.12 -7.53
CA ILE A 26 13.05 -0.62 -6.47
C ILE A 26 13.89 0.19 -5.48
N SER A 27 13.35 1.33 -5.03
CA SER A 27 13.97 2.17 -4.00
C SER A 27 13.35 1.95 -2.62
N TRP A 28 14.07 2.38 -1.58
CA TRP A 28 13.54 2.40 -0.21
C TRP A 28 12.25 3.24 -0.10
N LYS A 29 12.20 4.36 -0.83
CA LYS A 29 11.03 5.26 -0.84
C LYS A 29 9.80 4.54 -1.36
N ASP A 30 9.94 3.75 -2.42
CA ASP A 30 8.85 2.98 -2.99
C ASP A 30 8.30 1.98 -1.97
N ILE A 31 9.20 1.23 -1.29
CA ILE A 31 8.78 0.28 -0.26
C ILE A 31 8.05 0.97 0.89
N THR A 32 8.54 2.11 1.37
CA THR A 32 7.87 2.85 2.45
C THR A 32 6.48 3.36 2.06
N GLN A 33 6.21 3.60 0.78
CA GLN A 33 4.88 3.95 0.31
C GLN A 33 3.92 2.75 0.35
N TYR A 34 4.44 1.52 0.26
CA TYR A 34 3.69 0.27 0.20
C TYR A 34 3.66 -0.52 1.51
N THR A 35 4.35 -0.10 2.57
CA THR A 35 4.35 -0.84 3.85
C THR A 35 2.96 -1.08 4.42
N PHE A 36 2.02 -0.15 4.16
CA PHE A 36 0.62 -0.28 4.56
C PHE A 36 -0.10 -1.48 3.91
N LEU A 37 0.33 -1.93 2.72
CA LEU A 37 -0.27 -3.10 2.07
C LEU A 37 -0.03 -4.37 2.89
N GLY A 38 1.07 -4.41 3.63
CA GLY A 38 1.36 -5.49 4.57
C GLY A 38 0.46 -5.51 5.81
N GLU A 39 -0.37 -4.48 6.02
CA GLU A 39 -1.36 -4.45 7.12
C GLU A 39 -2.66 -5.19 6.75
N PHE A 40 -2.86 -5.51 5.46
CA PHE A 40 -4.03 -6.23 4.99
C PHE A 40 -3.71 -7.71 4.82
N ASP A 41 -3.91 -8.50 5.88
CA ASP A 41 -3.76 -9.96 5.83
C ASP A 41 -4.62 -10.61 4.73
N LEU A 42 -5.74 -9.96 4.36
CA LEU A 42 -6.59 -10.39 3.25
C LEU A 42 -5.83 -10.42 1.91
N LEU A 43 -4.91 -9.47 1.69
CA LEU A 43 -4.12 -9.38 0.45
C LEU A 43 -3.08 -10.50 0.34
N ARG A 44 -2.68 -11.12 1.46
CA ARG A 44 -1.74 -12.24 1.47
C ARG A 44 -2.29 -13.46 0.74
N HIS A 45 -3.62 -13.62 0.73
CA HIS A 45 -4.31 -14.75 0.12
C HIS A 45 -4.77 -14.47 -1.31
N THR A 46 -4.81 -13.21 -1.72
CA THR A 46 -5.12 -12.81 -3.09
C THR A 46 -3.83 -12.82 -3.91
N GLN A 47 -3.65 -13.80 -4.80
CA GLN A 47 -2.52 -13.82 -5.75
C GLN A 47 -2.67 -12.80 -6.89
N GLU A 48 -3.41 -11.72 -6.65
CA GLU A 48 -3.69 -10.71 -7.66
C GLU A 48 -2.67 -9.59 -7.58
N ASP A 49 -2.20 -9.12 -8.75
CA ASP A 49 -1.34 -7.95 -8.81
C ASP A 49 -2.17 -6.69 -8.52
N ILE A 50 -1.99 -6.15 -7.32
CA ILE A 50 -2.72 -4.98 -6.86
C ILE A 50 -2.05 -3.66 -7.25
N ARG A 51 -0.84 -3.68 -7.84
CA ARG A 51 -0.05 -2.46 -8.12
C ARG A 51 -0.77 -1.50 -9.05
N GLU A 52 -1.61 -2.01 -9.94
CA GLU A 52 -2.40 -1.22 -10.89
C GLU A 52 -3.73 -0.69 -10.32
N ARG A 53 -4.11 -1.12 -9.11
CA ARG A 53 -5.38 -0.71 -8.50
C ARG A 53 -5.31 0.75 -8.06
N LEU A 54 -6.37 1.50 -8.36
CA LEU A 54 -6.43 2.93 -8.04
C LEU A 54 -6.27 3.23 -6.53
N TRP A 55 -6.78 2.37 -5.66
CA TRP A 55 -6.69 2.53 -4.20
C TRP A 55 -5.27 2.37 -3.65
N VAL A 56 -4.33 1.81 -4.43
CA VAL A 56 -2.91 1.71 -4.06
C VAL A 56 -2.22 3.07 -4.16
N ARG A 57 -2.76 4.01 -4.95
CA ARG A 57 -2.22 5.37 -5.08
C ARG A 57 -2.43 6.16 -3.79
N PRO A 58 -1.38 6.71 -3.16
CA PRO A 58 -1.48 7.39 -1.86
C PRO A 58 -2.53 8.51 -1.83
N ALA A 59 -2.58 9.34 -2.88
CA ALA A 59 -3.53 10.45 -2.98
C ALA A 59 -5.00 9.98 -3.01
N ILE A 60 -5.28 8.91 -3.76
CA ILE A 60 -6.64 8.34 -3.85
C ILE A 60 -7.04 7.76 -2.50
N ARG A 61 -6.13 7.04 -1.83
CA ARG A 61 -6.36 6.50 -0.50
C ARG A 61 -6.65 7.59 0.52
N GLU A 62 -5.86 8.66 0.54
CA GLU A 62 -6.07 9.78 1.47
C GLU A 62 -7.43 10.46 1.25
N ALA A 63 -7.79 10.71 -0.02
CA ALA A 63 -9.10 11.24 -0.37
C ALA A 63 -10.23 10.30 0.06
N THR A 64 -10.08 9.00 -0.18
CA THR A 64 -11.06 7.97 0.20
C THR A 64 -11.23 7.90 1.72
N ALA A 65 -10.14 7.94 2.48
CA ALA A 65 -10.19 7.95 3.95
C ALA A 65 -10.90 9.20 4.49
N LYS A 66 -10.63 10.38 3.93
CA LYS A 66 -11.32 11.63 4.28
C LYS A 66 -12.82 11.56 3.95
N PHE A 67 -13.16 11.05 2.76
CA PHE A 67 -14.54 10.87 2.32
C PHE A 67 -15.33 9.97 3.28
N PHE A 68 -14.79 8.79 3.61
CA PHE A 68 -15.49 7.87 4.51
C PHE A 68 -15.59 8.40 5.95
N LYS A 69 -14.57 9.11 6.45
CA LYS A 69 -14.67 9.81 7.75
C LYS A 69 -15.81 10.82 7.75
N PHE A 70 -15.98 11.57 6.66
CA PHE A 70 -17.09 12.50 6.51
C PHE A 70 -18.45 11.80 6.46
N CYS A 71 -18.58 10.70 5.72
CA CYS A 71 -19.80 9.89 5.71
C CYS A 71 -20.14 9.38 7.11
N ARG A 72 -19.17 8.83 7.83
CA ARG A 72 -19.36 8.33 9.20
C ARG A 72 -19.74 9.44 10.17
N ALA A 73 -19.12 10.61 10.08
CA ALA A 73 -19.50 11.76 10.90
C ALA A 73 -20.97 12.16 10.70
N LYS A 74 -21.50 12.09 9.45
CA LYS A 74 -22.92 12.35 9.19
C LYS A 74 -23.85 11.30 9.81
N GLU A 75 -23.46 10.04 9.73
CA GLU A 75 -24.21 8.94 10.35
C GLU A 75 -24.18 9.03 11.88
N GLU A 76 -23.06 9.43 12.45
CA GLU A 76 -22.89 9.59 13.89
C GLU A 76 -23.76 10.74 14.42
N ILE A 77 -23.83 11.86 13.70
CA ILE A 77 -24.75 12.97 14.03
C ILE A 77 -26.21 12.51 14.07
N THR A 78 -26.65 11.66 13.15
CA THR A 78 -28.04 11.16 13.16
C THR A 78 -28.29 10.12 14.25
N ARG A 79 -27.28 9.31 14.62
CA ARG A 79 -27.39 8.31 15.69
C ARG A 79 -27.26 8.87 17.10
N LEU A 80 -26.67 10.05 17.25
CA LEU A 80 -26.33 10.68 18.54
C LEU A 80 -27.50 10.81 19.52
N ASN A 81 -28.75 10.83 19.04
CA ASN A 81 -29.96 10.95 19.85
C ASN A 81 -30.79 9.64 19.94
N VAL A 82 -30.30 8.53 19.40
CA VAL A 82 -31.00 7.23 19.34
C VAL A 82 -30.34 6.19 20.23
N GLU A 83 -29.05 6.35 20.54
CA GLU A 83 -28.27 5.52 21.48
C GLU A 83 -28.44 5.99 22.94
#